data_AF-A0A3T0N930-F1
#
_entry.id   AF-A0A3T0N930-F1
#
_cell.length_a   1.000
_cell.length_b   1.000
_cell.length_c   1.000
_cell.angle_alpha   90.00
_cell.angle_beta   90.00
_cell.angle_gamma   90.00
#
_symmetry.space_group_name_H-M   'P 1'
#
loop_
_entity.id
_entity.type
_entity.pdbx_description
1 polymer ?
#
loop_
_entity_poly.entity_id
_entity_poly.type
_entity_poly.pdbx_seq_one_letter_code
_entity_poly.pdbx_strand_id
1 'polypeptide(L)'
;MATGHIPGYLPGPDGSDPMFTAMTVITILLVLGIGSLYFKLHAIPEHMAHADNHAQMQVIGILALLALFTHNNIFWVIALLVAAFRMPDFLSPLQSIAASLASLNKRVLADEADIAAPPEPDPVAQQPQPQAQPEGEAHV
;
A
#
# COMPACT_ATOMS: atom_id res chain seq x y z
N MET A 1 -10.87 -34.29 70.90
CA MET A 1 -10.57 -32.93 70.40
C MET A 1 -10.50 -33.01 68.88
N ALA A 2 -11.55 -32.61 68.16
CA ALA A 2 -11.47 -32.53 66.71
C ALA A 2 -10.74 -31.22 66.37
N THR A 3 -9.48 -31.32 65.95
CA THR A 3 -8.77 -30.20 65.34
C THR A 3 -9.44 -29.91 64.01
N GLY A 4 -10.32 -28.90 64.01
CA GLY A 4 -11.00 -28.44 62.80
C GLY A 4 -9.96 -27.98 61.79
N HIS A 5 -9.74 -28.77 60.74
CA HIS A 5 -8.93 -28.38 59.60
C HIS A 5 -9.77 -27.42 58.78
N ILE A 6 -9.45 -26.13 58.87
CA ILE A 6 -9.98 -25.14 57.94
C ILE A 6 -9.25 -25.33 56.60
N PRO A 7 -9.98 -25.45 55.49
CA PRO A 7 -9.37 -25.54 54.17
C PRO A 7 -8.45 -24.35 53.90
N GLY A 8 -7.25 -24.61 53.36
CA GLY A 8 -6.20 -23.59 53.19
C GLY A 8 -6.49 -22.48 52.16
N TYR A 9 -7.66 -22.48 51.54
CA TYR A 9 -8.13 -21.39 50.66
C TYR A 9 -9.03 -20.38 51.41
N LEU A 10 -9.41 -20.66 52.66
CA LEU A 10 -10.14 -19.71 53.50
C LEU A 10 -9.19 -18.72 54.18
N PRO A 11 -9.69 -17.54 54.58
CA PRO A 11 -8.91 -16.59 55.36
C PRO A 11 -8.39 -17.20 56.67
N GLY A 12 -7.09 -17.06 56.90
CA GLY A 12 -6.41 -17.51 58.11
C GLY A 12 -6.58 -16.53 59.29
N PRO A 13 -6.36 -16.99 60.54
CA PRO A 13 -6.43 -16.13 61.73
C PRO A 13 -5.34 -15.05 61.77
N ASP A 14 -4.27 -15.25 60.99
CA ASP A 14 -3.18 -14.32 60.72
C ASP A 14 -3.56 -13.21 59.73
N GLY A 15 -4.79 -13.23 59.21
CA GLY A 15 -5.31 -12.27 58.25
C GLY A 15 -4.90 -12.54 56.80
N SER A 16 -4.20 -13.64 56.53
CA SER A 16 -3.87 -14.05 55.16
C SER A 16 -5.12 -14.59 54.46
N ASP A 17 -5.39 -14.14 53.23
CA ASP A 17 -6.48 -14.64 52.39
C ASP A 17 -5.91 -15.05 51.01
N PRO A 18 -5.59 -16.35 50.83
CA PRO A 18 -5.02 -16.85 49.58
C PRO A 18 -5.97 -16.70 48.37
N MET A 19 -7.28 -16.82 48.57
CA MET A 19 -8.27 -16.68 47.50
C MET A 19 -8.42 -15.24 47.05
N PHE A 20 -8.52 -14.30 48.00
CA PHE A 20 -8.53 -12.88 47.68
C PHE A 20 -7.25 -12.43 46.98
N THR A 21 -6.10 -12.91 47.46
CA THR A 21 -4.80 -12.61 46.85
C THR A 21 -4.72 -13.16 45.42
N ALA A 22 -5.10 -14.42 45.20
CA ALA A 22 -5.12 -15.03 43.88
C ALA A 22 -6.06 -14.29 42.92
N MET A 23 -7.28 -13.97 43.36
CA MET A 23 -8.26 -13.25 42.53
C MET A 23 -7.78 -11.84 42.19
N THR A 24 -7.14 -11.15 43.13
CA THR A 24 -6.55 -9.82 42.91
C THR A 24 -5.46 -9.88 41.85
N VAL A 25 -4.53 -10.83 41.96
CA VAL A 25 -3.46 -11.04 40.97
C VAL A 25 -4.03 -11.39 39.60
N ILE A 26 -4.99 -12.32 39.53
CA ILE A 26 -5.66 -12.69 38.28
C ILE A 26 -6.37 -11.49 37.67
N THR A 27 -7.07 -10.68 38.47
CA THR A 27 -7.77 -9.49 38.00
C THR A 27 -6.80 -8.46 37.44
N ILE A 28 -5.68 -8.21 38.10
CA ILE A 28 -4.62 -7.32 37.60
C ILE A 28 -4.08 -7.85 36.27
N LEU A 29 -3.73 -9.14 36.17
CA LEU A 29 -3.25 -9.74 34.93
C LEU A 29 -4.29 -9.70 33.81
N LEU A 30 -5.57 -9.92 34.13
CA LEU A 30 -6.67 -9.86 33.18
C LEU A 30 -6.84 -8.43 32.65
N VAL A 31 -6.83 -7.42 33.53
CA VAL A 31 -6.92 -6.00 33.16
C VAL A 31 -5.72 -5.59 32.30
N LEU A 32 -4.51 -5.99 32.67
CA LEU A 32 -3.31 -5.72 31.87
C LEU A 32 -3.33 -6.45 30.52
N GLY A 33 -3.82 -7.69 30.48
CA GLY A 33 -3.95 -8.48 29.26
C GLY A 33 -4.99 -7.89 28.30
N ILE A 34 -6.18 -7.58 28.80
CA ILE A 34 -7.24 -6.93 28.02
C ILE A 34 -6.82 -5.51 27.62
N GLY A 35 -6.18 -4.76 28.51
CA GLY A 35 -5.65 -3.42 28.22
C GLY A 35 -4.58 -3.45 27.13
N SER A 36 -3.63 -4.38 27.21
CA SER A 36 -2.61 -4.59 26.17
C SER A 36 -3.25 -4.97 24.83
N LEU A 37 -4.24 -5.86 24.86
CA LEU A 37 -5.01 -6.25 23.67
C LEU A 37 -5.79 -5.07 23.09
N TYR A 38 -6.41 -4.24 23.93
CA TYR A 38 -7.11 -3.02 23.54
C TYR A 38 -6.18 -2.03 22.85
N PHE A 39 -5.01 -1.73 23.44
CA PHE A 39 -4.02 -0.86 22.81
C PHE A 39 -3.51 -1.43 21.49
N LYS A 40 -3.29 -2.76 21.42
CA LYS A 40 -2.85 -3.42 20.20
C LYS A 40 -3.91 -3.39 19.09
N LEU A 41 -5.17 -3.64 19.41
CA LEU A 41 -6.30 -3.54 18.48
C LEU A 41 -6.55 -2.10 17.99
N HIS A 42 -6.25 -1.10 18.82
CA HIS A 42 -6.34 0.31 18.45
C HIS A 42 -5.16 0.80 17.61
N ALA A 43 -4.02 0.12 17.67
CA ALA A 43 -2.83 0.43 16.85
C ALA A 43 -2.86 -0.25 15.46
N ILE A 44 -3.71 -1.26 15.24
CA ILE A 44 -3.87 -1.92 13.93
C ILE A 44 -4.31 -0.96 12.81
N PRO A 45 -5.30 -0.06 13.02
CA PRO A 45 -5.70 0.93 12.03
C PRO A 45 -4.55 1.85 11.57
N GLU A 46 -3.67 2.22 12.49
CA GLU A 46 -2.48 3.06 12.22
C GLU A 46 -1.45 2.30 11.38
N HIS A 47 -1.20 1.03 11.72
CA HIS A 47 -0.26 0.20 10.97
C HIS A 47 -0.78 -0.15 9.57
N MET A 48 -2.09 -0.34 9.41
CA MET A 48 -2.69 -0.54 8.10
C MET A 48 -2.54 0.69 7.22
N ALA A 49 -2.54 1.90 7.78
CA ALA A 49 -2.44 3.19 7.07
C ALA A 49 -1.21 3.33 6.14
N HIS A 50 -0.21 2.46 6.27
CA HIS A 50 1.01 2.48 5.47
C HIS A 50 0.94 1.68 4.15
N ALA A 51 -0.20 1.06 3.81
CA ALA A 51 -0.37 0.29 2.56
C ALA A 51 -1.11 1.08 1.46
N ASP A 52 -0.34 1.68 0.53
CA ASP A 52 -0.58 1.99 -0.89
C ASP A 52 -1.92 2.56 -1.45
N ASN A 53 -2.94 2.92 -0.65
CA ASN A 53 -4.10 3.69 -1.14
C ASN A 53 -4.26 5.03 -0.40
N HIS A 54 -3.52 6.05 -0.85
CA HIS A 54 -3.23 7.30 -0.13
C HIS A 54 -4.45 8.00 0.53
N ALA A 55 -5.61 8.07 -0.15
CA ALA A 55 -6.77 8.80 0.38
C ALA A 55 -7.60 7.98 1.39
N GLN A 56 -7.83 6.69 1.11
CA GLN A 56 -8.63 5.83 1.98
C GLN A 56 -7.91 5.52 3.28
N MET A 57 -6.59 5.32 3.20
CA MET A 57 -5.74 5.05 4.37
C MET A 57 -5.59 6.29 5.28
N GLN A 58 -5.61 7.50 4.71
CA GLN A 58 -5.61 8.74 5.48
C GLN A 58 -6.92 8.93 6.26
N VAL A 59 -8.07 8.62 5.65
CA VAL A 59 -9.37 8.65 6.34
C VAL A 59 -9.40 7.65 7.49
N ILE A 60 -8.97 6.41 7.26
CA ILE A 60 -8.89 5.37 8.31
C ILE A 60 -7.98 5.81 9.45
N GLY A 61 -6.82 6.39 9.15
CA GLY A 61 -5.88 6.93 10.14
C GLY A 61 -6.48 8.06 10.99
N ILE A 62 -7.20 9.00 10.38
CA ILE A 62 -7.88 10.08 11.13
C ILE A 62 -8.97 9.52 12.05
N LEU A 63 -9.78 8.55 11.57
CA LEU A 63 -10.80 7.91 12.42
C LEU A 63 -10.17 7.15 13.60
N ALA A 64 -9.01 6.51 13.39
CA ALA A 64 -8.29 5.82 14.45
C ALA A 64 -7.74 6.78 15.51
N LEU A 65 -7.15 7.91 15.08
CA LEU A 65 -6.70 8.96 15.99
C LEU A 65 -7.86 9.58 16.79
N LEU A 66 -9.03 9.78 16.15
CA LEU A 66 -10.25 10.24 16.82
C LEU A 66 -10.79 9.23 17.82
N ALA A 67 -10.76 7.94 17.51
CA ALA A 67 -11.14 6.86 18.43
C ALA A 67 -10.26 6.86 19.69
N LEU A 68 -8.95 7.06 19.51
CA LEU A 68 -7.98 7.09 20.60
C LEU A 68 -8.12 8.34 21.49
N PHE A 69 -8.29 9.52 20.88
CA PHE A 69 -8.50 10.75 21.64
C PHE A 69 -9.81 10.71 22.43
N THR A 70 -10.87 10.18 21.82
CA THR A 70 -12.23 10.23 22.37
C THR A 70 -12.58 9.05 23.27
N HIS A 71 -11.84 7.93 23.20
CA HIS A 71 -12.18 6.66 23.87
C HIS A 71 -13.59 6.14 23.50
N ASN A 72 -14.07 6.46 22.30
CA ASN A 72 -15.37 6.00 21.83
C ASN A 72 -15.21 4.91 20.77
N ASN A 73 -15.65 3.70 21.12
CA ASN A 73 -15.55 2.48 20.30
C ASN A 73 -16.23 2.61 18.93
N ILE A 74 -17.19 3.53 18.77
CA ILE A 74 -17.91 3.69 17.50
C ILE A 74 -16.98 4.11 16.36
N PHE A 75 -15.97 4.95 16.64
CA PHE A 75 -15.02 5.41 15.64
C PHE A 75 -14.09 4.29 15.17
N TRP A 76 -13.72 3.37 16.09
CA TRP A 76 -12.94 2.18 15.75
C TRP A 76 -13.75 1.19 14.90
N VAL A 77 -15.02 0.96 15.23
CA VAL A 77 -15.92 0.10 14.43
C VAL A 77 -16.11 0.67 13.02
N ILE A 78 -16.30 1.99 12.88
CA ILE A 78 -16.43 2.64 11.58
C ILE A 78 -15.11 2.54 10.80
N ALA A 79 -13.95 2.75 11.43
CA ALA A 79 -12.64 2.60 10.79
C ALA A 79 -12.44 1.19 10.22
N LEU A 80 -12.82 0.15 10.97
CA LEU A 80 -12.78 -1.24 10.50
C LEU A 80 -13.74 -1.51 9.35
N LEU A 81 -14.97 -1.01 9.42
CA LEU A 81 -15.94 -1.14 8.33
C LEU A 81 -15.42 -0.49 7.05
N VAL A 82 -14.87 0.72 7.13
CA VAL A 82 -14.29 1.43 5.98
C VAL A 82 -13.05 0.71 5.45
N ALA A 83 -12.22 0.14 6.33
CA ALA A 83 -11.05 -0.65 5.93
C ALA A 83 -11.42 -1.94 5.22
N ALA A 84 -12.54 -2.58 5.59
CA ALA A 84 -13.02 -3.80 4.96
C ALA A 84 -13.46 -3.57 3.50
N PHE A 85 -13.95 -2.38 3.16
CA PHE A 85 -14.38 -2.02 1.82
C PHE A 85 -13.31 -1.19 1.11
N ARG A 86 -12.31 -1.84 0.51
CA ARG A 86 -11.29 -1.14 -0.31
C ARG A 86 -11.96 -0.53 -1.53
N MET A 87 -11.98 0.81 -1.61
CA MET A 87 -12.55 1.51 -2.76
C MET A 87 -11.58 1.34 -3.93
N PRO A 88 -11.98 0.71 -5.05
CA PRO A 88 -11.08 0.50 -6.18
C PRO A 88 -10.65 1.84 -6.77
N ASP A 89 -9.39 1.96 -7.19
CA ASP A 89 -8.94 3.11 -7.95
C ASP A 89 -9.52 3.06 -9.37
N PHE A 90 -10.56 3.87 -9.59
CA PHE A 90 -11.25 3.96 -10.87
C PHE A 90 -10.64 5.02 -11.81
N LEU A 91 -9.69 5.84 -11.32
CA LEU A 91 -9.09 6.92 -12.12
C LEU A 91 -7.86 6.43 -12.90
N SER A 92 -7.05 5.54 -12.31
CA SER A 92 -5.88 4.96 -13.00
C SER A 92 -6.23 4.25 -14.32
N PRO A 93 -7.28 3.40 -14.40
CA PRO A 93 -7.69 2.80 -15.67
C PRO A 93 -8.14 3.83 -16.71
N LEU A 94 -8.89 4.85 -16.29
CA LEU A 94 -9.40 5.91 -17.17
C LEU A 94 -8.26 6.75 -17.77
N GLN A 95 -7.25 7.11 -16.97
CA GLN A 95 -6.06 7.82 -17.45
C GLN A 95 -5.24 6.96 -18.42
N SER A 96 -5.15 5.64 -18.19
CA SER A 96 -4.45 4.72 -19.11
C SER A 96 -5.11 4.65 -20.49
N ILE A 97 -6.45 4.69 -20.54
CA ILE A 97 -7.22 4.70 -21.79
C ILE A 97 -7.00 6.03 -22.51
N ALA A 98 -7.09 7.16 -21.80
CA ALA A 98 -6.86 8.48 -22.39
C ALA A 98 -5.43 8.62 -22.95
N ALA A 99 -4.42 8.12 -22.23
CA ALA A 99 -3.03 8.09 -22.68
C ALA A 99 -2.84 7.20 -23.92
N SER A 100 -3.50 6.03 -23.95
CA SER A 100 -3.46 5.12 -25.10
C SER A 100 -4.08 5.76 -26.35
N LEU A 101 -5.25 6.39 -26.21
CA LEU A 101 -5.91 7.12 -27.30
C LEU A 101 -5.08 8.31 -27.81
N ALA A 102 -4.49 9.09 -26.89
CA ALA A 102 -3.59 10.18 -27.26
C ALA A 102 -2.37 9.68 -28.05
N SER A 103 -1.81 8.53 -27.68
CA SER A 103 -0.69 7.92 -28.38
C SER A 103 -1.06 7.39 -29.78
N LEU A 104 -2.29 6.90 -29.96
CA LEU A 104 -2.80 6.44 -31.25
C LEU A 104 -3.05 7.62 -32.18
N ASN A 105 -3.70 8.69 -31.67
CA ASN A 105 -3.90 9.93 -32.43
C ASN A 105 -2.58 10.54 -32.89
N LYS A 106 -1.56 10.54 -32.02
CA LYS A 106 -0.22 11.02 -32.38
C LYS A 106 0.45 10.16 -33.47
N ARG A 107 0.22 8.84 -33.46
CA ARG A 107 0.73 7.93 -34.51
C ARG A 107 0.03 8.13 -35.83
N VAL A 108 -1.29 8.27 -35.84
CA VAL A 108 -2.07 8.55 -37.06
C VAL A 108 -1.58 9.85 -37.72
N LEU A 109 -1.41 10.92 -36.94
CA LEU A 109 -0.86 12.18 -37.46
C LEU A 109 0.57 12.08 -38.01
N ALA A 110 1.38 11.16 -37.49
CA ALA A 110 2.73 10.91 -38.00
C ALA A 110 2.71 10.11 -39.30
N ASP A 111 1.83 9.11 -39.40
CA ASP A 111 1.61 8.31 -40.61
C ASP A 111 1.04 9.18 -41.75
N GLU A 112 0.13 10.09 -41.42
CA GLU A 112 -0.46 11.03 -42.38
C GLU A 112 0.56 12.09 -42.85
N ALA A 113 1.55 12.42 -42.01
CA ALA A 113 2.68 13.27 -42.39
C ALA A 113 3.69 12.53 -43.28
N ASP A 114 3.84 11.22 -43.12
CA ASP A 114 4.70 10.35 -43.94
C ASP A 114 4.07 10.05 -45.31
N ILE A 115 2.73 9.92 -45.37
CA ILE A 115 1.96 9.75 -46.62
C ILE A 115 1.85 11.07 -47.40
N ALA A 116 1.88 12.22 -46.73
CA ALA A 116 1.87 13.54 -47.36
C ALA A 116 3.26 14.02 -47.81
N ALA A 117 4.33 13.31 -47.45
CA ALA A 117 5.64 13.54 -48.03
C ALA A 117 5.63 13.11 -49.51
N PRO A 118 5.98 13.99 -50.47
CA PRO A 118 6.11 13.59 -51.87
C PRO A 118 7.06 12.40 -51.99
N PRO A 119 6.82 11.44 -52.91
CA PRO A 119 7.74 10.32 -53.08
C PRO A 119 9.13 10.90 -53.38
N GLU A 120 10.10 10.61 -52.52
CA GLU A 120 11.49 10.88 -52.85
C GLU A 120 11.82 10.14 -54.15
N PRO A 121 12.43 10.79 -55.14
CA PRO A 121 12.76 10.16 -56.40
C PRO A 121 13.74 9.02 -56.14
N ASP A 122 13.46 7.86 -56.73
CA ASP A 122 14.28 6.66 -56.66
C ASP A 122 15.77 6.98 -56.87
N PRO A 123 16.70 6.38 -56.09
CA PRO A 123 18.12 6.44 -56.39
C PRO A 123 18.43 5.45 -57.51
N VAL A 124 17.95 5.72 -58.73
CA VAL A 124 18.44 5.03 -59.94
C VAL A 124 19.33 5.97 -60.72
N ALA A 125 20.54 5.47 -61.00
CA ALA A 125 21.57 6.01 -61.88
C ALA A 125 22.62 6.95 -61.25
N GLN A 126 23.38 6.43 -60.28
CA GLN A 126 24.81 6.71 -60.26
C GLN A 126 25.45 6.00 -61.47
N GLN A 127 25.54 6.69 -62.60
CA GLN A 127 26.37 6.25 -63.72
C GLN A 127 27.84 6.30 -63.29
N PRO A 128 28.65 5.26 -63.58
CA PRO A 128 30.09 5.31 -63.31
C PRO A 128 30.73 6.37 -64.22
N GLN A 129 31.33 7.40 -63.61
CA GLN A 129 32.22 8.32 -64.31
C GLN A 129 33.42 7.52 -64.87
N PRO A 130 33.76 7.64 -66.16
CA PRO A 130 34.99 7.07 -66.69
C PRO A 130 36.19 7.75 -66.02
N GLN A 131 36.90 7.03 -65.17
CA GLN A 131 38.20 7.44 -64.65
C GLN A 131 39.21 7.40 -65.81
N ALA A 132 39.55 8.56 -66.35
CA ALA A 132 40.71 8.74 -67.20
C ALA A 132 41.96 8.62 -66.33
N GLN A 133 42.63 7.48 -66.45
CA GLN A 133 43.87 7.11 -65.80
C GLN A 133 45.04 7.82 -66.48
N PRO A 134 45.87 8.60 -65.79
CA PRO A 134 47.15 9.05 -66.33
C PRO A 134 48.25 8.17 -65.73
N GLU A 135 48.92 7.34 -66.52
CA GLU A 135 50.32 6.96 -66.28
C GLU A 135 50.86 6.12 -67.43
N GLY A 136 51.97 6.56 -68.00
CA GLY A 136 52.65 5.93 -69.13
C GLY A 136 53.73 6.84 -69.71
N GLU A 137 54.72 7.15 -68.87
CA GLU A 137 56.01 7.69 -69.31
C GLU A 137 56.72 6.73 -70.28
N ALA A 138 57.58 7.33 -71.11
CA ALA A 138 58.26 6.78 -72.28
C ALA A 138 59.21 5.60 -72.03
N HIS A 139 59.36 4.70 -73.02
CA HIS A 139 60.68 4.30 -73.53
C HIS A 139 60.62 3.58 -74.91
N VAL A 140 61.41 4.14 -75.83
CA VAL A 140 62.10 3.61 -77.04
C VAL A 140 61.78 2.19 -77.52
#